data_AF-A0A5C4XJS9-F1
#
_entry.id   AF-A0A5C4XJS9-F1
#
_cell.length_a   1.000
_cell.length_b   1.000
_cell.length_c   1.000
_cell.angle_alpha   90.00
_cell.angle_beta   90.00
_cell.angle_gamma   90.00
#
_symmetry.space_group_name_H-M   'P 1'
#
loop_
_entity.id
_entity.type
_entity.pdbx_description
1 polymer ?
#
loop_
_entity_poly.entity_id
_entity_poly.type
_entity_poly.pdbx_seq_one_letter_code
_entity_poly.pdbx_strand_id
1 'polypeptide(L)' 'MTKLEQIEKSVAELNGEELEAFSEWFDAFQTARWDRQIKADGTAGKLDKLAADALADFRSGRTRQL' A
#
# COMPACT_ATOMS: atom_id res chain seq x y z
N MET A 1 9.53 27.70 2.21
CA MET A 1 9.25 26.61 1.26
C MET A 1 9.79 25.33 1.87
N THR A 2 8.94 24.35 2.11
CA THR A 2 9.32 23.05 2.65
C THR A 2 9.79 22.13 1.54
N LYS A 3 10.48 21.03 1.91
CA LYS A 3 10.87 19.98 0.96
C LYS A 3 9.65 19.38 0.27
N LEU A 4 8.52 19.25 0.97
CA LEU A 4 7.29 18.69 0.42
C LEU A 4 6.69 19.62 -0.64
N GLU A 5 6.55 20.91 -0.32
CA GLU A 5 6.04 21.92 -1.25
C GLU A 5 6.86 22.00 -2.54
N GLN A 6 8.18 21.79 -2.45
CA GLN A 6 9.05 21.75 -3.63
C GLN A 6 8.79 20.52 -4.51
N ILE A 7 8.57 19.34 -3.91
CA ILE A 7 8.24 18.11 -4.65
C ILE A 7 6.88 18.26 -5.34
N GLU A 8 5.86 18.77 -4.63
CA GLU A 8 4.52 19.00 -5.19
C GLU A 8 4.58 19.93 -6.40
N LYS A 9 5.35 21.02 -6.29
CA LYS A 9 5.54 21.95 -7.41
C LYS A 9 6.23 21.27 -8.60
N SER A 10 7.31 20.52 -8.35
CA SER A 10 8.03 19.81 -9.42
C SER A 10 7.16 18.76 -10.12
N VAL A 11 6.30 18.05 -9.38
CA VAL A 11 5.36 17.08 -9.96
C VAL A 11 4.29 17.79 -10.79
N ALA A 12 3.80 18.94 -10.36
CA ALA A 12 2.80 19.73 -11.10
C ALA A 12 3.34 20.33 -12.42
N GLU A 13 4.67 20.49 -12.52
CA GLU A 13 5.33 21.04 -13.71
C GLU A 13 5.73 19.95 -14.74
N LEU A 14 5.51 18.66 -14.45
CA LEU A 14 5.81 17.56 -15.36
C LEU A 14 4.91 17.60 -16.60
N ASN A 15 5.49 17.24 -17.75
CA ASN A 15 4.70 16.99 -18.95
C ASN A 15 3.98 15.62 -18.88
N GLY A 16 3.14 15.31 -19.86
CA GLY A 16 2.32 14.09 -19.85
C GLY A 16 3.13 12.78 -19.75
N GLU A 17 4.22 12.66 -20.51
CA GLU A 17 5.07 11.46 -20.50
C GLU A 17 5.84 11.32 -19.18
N GLU A 18 6.34 12.44 -18.65
CA GLU A 18 7.03 12.46 -17.37
C GLU A 18 6.08 12.13 -16.20
N LEU A 19 4.84 12.61 -16.26
CA LEU A 19 3.83 12.33 -15.25
C LEU A 19 3.38 10.87 -15.29
N GLU A 20 3.27 10.27 -16.48
CA GLU A 20 2.98 8.84 -16.63
C GLU A 20 4.11 7.99 -16.02
N ALA A 21 5.36 8.26 -16.40
CA ALA A 21 6.53 7.57 -15.84
C ALA A 21 6.64 7.75 -14.31
N PHE A 22 6.36 8.96 -13.79
CA PHE A 22 6.31 9.22 -12.35
C PHE A 22 5.21 8.39 -11.67
N SER A 23 4.04 8.30 -12.28
CA SER A 23 2.90 7.55 -11.73
C SER A 23 3.19 6.05 -11.63
N GLU A 24 3.78 5.46 -12.67
CA GLU A 24 4.21 4.06 -12.66
C GLU A 24 5.25 3.78 -11.57
N TRP A 25 6.27 4.64 -11.48
CA TRP A 25 7.29 4.52 -10.45
C TRP A 25 6.70 4.67 -9.03
N PHE A 26 5.80 5.65 -8.84
CA PHE A 26 5.23 5.94 -7.54
C PHE A 26 4.30 4.83 -7.07
N ASP A 27 3.55 4.20 -7.98
CA ASP A 27 2.76 3.01 -7.67
C ASP A 27 3.66 1.87 -7.16
N ALA A 28 4.71 1.52 -7.91
CA ALA A 28 5.67 0.50 -7.50
C ALA A 28 6.35 0.82 -6.16
N PHE A 29 6.69 2.10 -5.93
CA PHE A 29 7.25 2.56 -4.66
C PHE A 29 6.26 2.38 -3.50
N GLN A 30 4.98 2.74 -3.69
CA GLN A 30 3.94 2.55 -2.69
C GLN A 30 3.69 1.08 -2.41
N THR A 31 3.62 0.23 -3.44
CA THR A 31 3.49 -1.23 -3.28
C THR A 31 4.65 -1.79 -2.47
N ALA A 32 5.89 -1.41 -2.78
CA ALA A 32 7.06 -1.88 -2.05
C ALA A 32 7.06 -1.41 -0.58
N ARG A 33 6.55 -0.21 -0.31
CA ARG A 33 6.39 0.28 1.07
C ARG A 33 5.33 -0.50 1.82
N TRP A 34 4.19 -0.76 1.17
CA TRP A 34 3.10 -1.55 1.73
C TRP A 34 3.55 -2.97 2.08
N ASP A 35 4.27 -3.63 1.18
CA ASP A 35 4.85 -4.96 1.40
C ASP A 35 5.75 -5.01 2.64
N ARG A 36 6.61 -4.01 2.81
CA ARG A 36 7.48 -3.92 3.99
C ARG A 36 6.67 -3.72 5.26
N GLN A 37 5.64 -2.87 5.21
CA GLN A 37 4.78 -2.62 6.35
C GLN A 37 4.00 -3.86 6.76
N ILE A 38 3.36 -4.56 5.81
CA ILE A 38 2.63 -5.80 6.07
C ILE A 38 3.54 -6.87 6.68
N LYS A 39 4.77 -7.03 6.18
CA LYS A 39 5.74 -7.97 6.75
C LYS A 39 6.12 -7.60 8.19
N ALA A 40 6.37 -6.32 8.45
CA ALA A 40 6.70 -5.83 9.78
C ALA A 40 5.52 -6.00 10.75
N ASP A 41 4.32 -5.64 10.34
CA ASP A 41 3.10 -5.75 11.15
C ASP A 41 2.73 -7.21 11.42
N GLY A 42 2.93 -8.10 10.45
CA GLY A 42 2.81 -9.54 10.63
C GLY A 42 3.83 -10.09 11.63
N THR A 43 5.10 -9.68 11.53
CA THR A 43 6.13 -10.08 12.51
C THR A 43 5.84 -9.56 13.92
N ALA A 44 5.22 -8.38 14.02
CA ALA A 44 4.80 -7.77 15.27
C ALA A 44 3.48 -8.34 15.83
N GLY A 45 2.84 -9.30 15.15
CA GLY A 45 1.57 -9.92 15.58
C GLY A 45 0.34 -9.02 15.43
N LYS A 46 0.46 -7.86 14.77
CA LYS A 46 -0.66 -6.90 14.64
C LYS A 46 -1.81 -7.45 13.78
N LEU A 47 -1.51 -8.41 12.91
CA LEU A 47 -2.48 -9.03 12.00
C LEU A 47 -3.11 -10.29 12.59
N ASP A 48 -2.68 -10.75 13.76
CA ASP A 48 -3.08 -12.05 14.34
C ASP A 48 -4.58 -12.11 14.61
N LYS A 49 -5.15 -11.03 15.14
CA LYS A 49 -6.60 -10.94 15.39
C LYS A 49 -7.39 -11.08 14.09
N LEU A 50 -6.98 -10.36 13.04
CA LEU A 50 -7.63 -10.41 11.73
C LEU A 50 -7.53 -11.82 11.13
N ALA A 51 -6.38 -12.48 11.28
CA ALA A 51 -6.20 -13.86 10.83
C ALA A 51 -7.11 -14.83 11.61
N ALA A 52 -7.23 -14.67 12.93
CA ALA A 52 -8.09 -15.50 13.76
C ALA A 52 -9.58 -15.34 13.39
N ASP A 53 -10.02 -14.10 13.19
CA ASP A 53 -11.40 -13.78 12.81
C ASP A 53 -11.73 -14.37 11.42
N ALA A 54 -10.83 -14.19 10.44
CA ALA A 54 -11.00 -14.75 9.10
C ALA A 54 -11.08 -16.29 9.10
N LEU A 55 -10.26 -16.96 9.93
CA LEU A 55 -10.32 -18.41 10.09
C LEU A 55 -11.62 -18.87 10.77
N ALA A 56 -12.13 -18.12 11.74
CA ALA A 56 -13.40 -18.41 12.39
C ALA A 56 -14.58 -18.27 11.40
N ASP A 57 -14.59 -17.22 10.59
CA ASP A 57 -15.58 -17.02 9.54
C ASP A 57 -15.57 -18.15 8.51
N PHE A 58 -14.38 -18.53 8.03
CA PHE A 58 -14.23 -19.65 7.10
C PHE A 58 -14.78 -20.96 7.66
N ARG A 59 -14.40 -21.31 8.90
CA ARG A 59 -14.88 -22.52 9.59
C ARG A 59 -16.39 -22.52 9.83
N SER A 60 -16.98 -21.34 9.98
CA SER A 60 -18.42 -21.17 10.18
C SER A 60 -19.24 -21.12 8.88
N GLY A 61 -18.61 -21.27 7.71
CA GLY A 61 -19.29 -21.20 6.42
C GLY A 61 -19.73 -19.79 6.02
N ARG A 62 -19.22 -18.73 6.67
CA ARG A 62 -19.51 -17.32 6.35
C ARG A 62 -18.63 -16.75 5.24
N THR A 63 -18.04 -17.61 4.41
CA THR A 63 -17.14 -17.20 3.32
C THR A 63 -17.73 -17.61 1.97
N ARG A 64 -17.33 -16.90 0.91
CA ARG A 64 -17.65 -17.23 -0.48
C ARG A 64 -16.38 -17.52 -1.26
N GLN A 65 -16.51 -18.25 -2.36
CA GLN A 65 -15.40 -18.39 -3.30
C GLN A 65 -15.04 -17.02 -3.89
N LEU A 66 -13.73 -16.83 -4.10
CA LEU A 66 -13.13 -15.64 -4.68
C LEU A 66 -13.53 -15.50 -6.16
#